data_AF-A0A378NGE7-F1
#
_entry.id   AF-A0A378NGE7-F1
#
_cell.length_a   1.000
_cell.length_b   1.000
_cell.length_c   1.000
_cell.angle_alpha   90.00
_cell.angle_beta   90.00
_cell.angle_gamma   90.00
#
_symmetry.space_group_name_H-M   'P 1'
#
loop_
_entity.id
_entity.type
_entity.pdbx_description
1 polymer ?
#
loop_
_entity_poly.entity_id
_entity_poly.type
_entity_poly.pdbx_seq_one_letter_code
_entity_poly.pdbx_strand_id
1 'polypeptide(L)' 'MLKCKQITELVSLSQEQKLTLKQRVNVQVHLMLCSRCRAFSQNCKTVDKLTKEFNS' A
#
# COMPACT_ATOMS: atom_id res chain seq x y z
N MET A 1 12.68 3.26 12.12
CA MET A 1 11.32 3.79 11.88
C MET A 1 11.22 4.23 10.42
N LEU A 2 10.39 3.58 9.61
CA LEU A 2 10.07 4.10 8.27
C LEU A 2 9.08 5.25 8.42
N LYS A 3 9.32 6.34 7.71
CA LYS A 3 8.42 7.50 7.71
C LYS A 3 7.18 7.18 6.89
N CYS A 4 6.05 7.81 7.21
CA CYS A 4 4.79 7.64 6.47
C CYS A 4 4.98 7.77 4.95
N LYS A 5 5.84 8.70 4.50
CA LYS A 5 6.21 8.90 3.09
C LYS A 5 6.77 7.64 2.42
N GLN A 6 7.72 6.96 3.07
CA GLN A 6 8.33 5.75 2.52
C GLN A 6 7.31 4.60 2.44
N ILE A 7 6.40 4.53 3.41
CA ILE A 7 5.34 3.52 3.43
C ILE A 7 4.34 3.78 2.32
N THR A 8 3.91 5.03 2.11
CA THR A 8 3.03 5.38 1.00
C THR A 8 3.66 5.12 -0.35
N GLU A 9 4.97 5.40 -0.51
CA GLU A 9 5.73 5.06 -1.72
C GLU A 9 5.72 3.54 -1.97
N LEU A 10 6.00 2.71 -0.95
CA LEU A 10 5.94 1.25 -1.07
C LEU A 10 4.52 0.74 -1.37
N VAL A 11 3.50 1.36 -0.78
CA VAL A 11 2.10 1.01 -1.05
C VAL A 11 1.72 1.32 -2.50
N SER A 12 2.10 2.48 -3.03
CA SER A 12 1.89 2.81 -4.45
C SER A 12 2.66 1.85 -5.36
N LEU A 13 3.94 1.60 -5.05
CA LEU A 13 4.79 0.68 -5.79
C LEU A 13 4.22 -0.75 -5.82
N SER A 14 3.50 -1.16 -4.77
CA SER A 14 2.86 -2.47 -4.71
C SER A 14 1.71 -2.66 -5.71
N GLN A 15 1.20 -1.57 -6.29
CA GLN A 15 0.19 -1.61 -7.36
C GLN A 15 0.82 -1.94 -8.71
N GLU A 16 2.05 -1.49 -8.94
CA GLU A 16 2.77 -1.66 -10.20
C GLU A 16 3.62 -2.93 -10.21
N GLN A 17 4.20 -3.29 -9.06
CA GLN A 17 5.11 -4.43 -8.92
C GLN A 17 4.99 -5.14 -7.57
N LYS A 18 5.44 -6.39 -7.52
CA LYS A 18 5.47 -7.16 -6.28
C LYS A 18 6.57 -6.62 -5.34
N LEU A 19 6.18 -6.27 -4.13
CA LEU A 19 7.13 -5.92 -3.07
C LEU A 19 7.94 -7.15 -2.61
N THR A 20 9.18 -6.92 -2.20
CA THR A 20 9.97 -7.94 -1.48
C THR A 20 9.33 -8.29 -0.13
N LEU A 21 9.61 -9.48 0.40
CA LEU A 21 9.10 -9.93 1.69
C LEU A 21 9.41 -8.93 2.82
N LYS A 22 10.63 -8.38 2.84
CA LYS A 22 11.06 -7.38 3.82
C LYS A 22 10.24 -6.09 3.72
N GLN A 23 10.03 -5.57 2.50
CA GLN A 23 9.20 -4.38 2.29
C GLN A 23 7.75 -4.64 2.71
N ARG A 24 7.22 -5.81 2.41
CA ARG A 24 5.85 -6.19 2.77
C ARG A 24 5.65 -6.21 4.28
N VAL A 25 6.55 -6.84 5.03
CA VAL A 25 6.51 -6.86 6.50
C VAL A 25 6.58 -5.45 7.07
N ASN A 26 7.51 -4.63 6.58
CA ASN A 26 7.65 -3.23 6.99
C ASN A 26 6.38 -2.41 6.79
N VAL A 27 5.72 -2.57 5.64
CA VAL A 27 4.43 -1.93 5.37
C VAL A 27 3.39 -2.43 6.37
N GLN A 28 3.22 -3.74 6.52
CA GLN A 28 2.20 -4.30 7.44
C GLN A 28 2.37 -3.80 8.88
N VAL A 29 3.59 -3.83 9.43
CA VAL A 29 3.88 -3.32 10.77
C VAL A 29 3.50 -1.85 10.90
N HIS A 30 3.83 -1.02 9.91
CA HIS A 30 3.48 0.40 9.94
C HIS A 30 1.97 0.64 9.83
N LEU A 31 1.25 -0.12 8.99
CA LEU A 31 -0.20 -0.02 8.83
C LEU A 31 -0.97 -0.44 10.10
N MET A 32 -0.37 -1.23 10.99
CA MET A 32 -0.95 -1.56 12.29
C MET A 32 -0.87 -0.39 13.27
N LEU A 33 0.18 0.44 13.18
CA LEU A 33 0.44 1.55 14.10
C LEU A 33 -0.11 2.89 13.58
N CYS A 34 -0.22 3.05 12.26
CA CYS A 34 -0.60 4.31 11.62
C CYS A 34 -1.92 4.16 10.85
N SER A 35 -3.00 4.68 11.44
CA SER A 35 -4.34 4.69 10.84
C SER A 35 -4.38 5.43 9.50
N ARG A 36 -3.59 6.50 9.33
CA ARG A 36 -3.54 7.29 8.10
C ARG A 36 -2.95 6.51 6.93
N CYS A 37 -1.84 5.82 7.14
CA CYS A 37 -1.26 4.95 6.12
C CYS A 37 -2.17 3.74 5.83
N ARG A 38 -2.88 3.22 6.84
CA ARG A 38 -3.89 2.17 6.67
C ARG A 38 -5.06 2.62 5.78
N ALA A 39 -5.56 3.84 5.96
CA ALA A 39 -6.59 4.41 5.10
C ALA A 39 -6.07 4.59 3.66
N PHE A 40 -4.85 5.12 3.50
CA PHE A 40 -4.21 5.25 2.18
C PHE A 40 -4.07 3.90 1.46
N SER A 41 -3.61 2.86 2.15
CA SER A 41 -3.49 1.51 1.57
C SER A 41 -4.84 0.92 1.14
N GLN A 42 -5.92 1.19 1.88
CA GLN A 42 -7.27 0.79 1.48
C GLN A 42 -7.73 1.57 0.24
N ASN A 43 -7.48 2.88 0.18
CA ASN A 43 -7.82 3.70 -0.98
C ASN A 43 -7.14 3.18 -2.25
N CYS A 44 -5.84 2.86 -2.18
CA CYS A 44 -5.12 2.27 -3.32
C CYS A 44 -5.74 0.95 -3.79
N LYS A 45 -6.15 0.06 -2.87
CA LYS A 45 -6.83 -1.19 -3.22
C LYS A 45 -8.19 -0.95 -3.87
N THR A 46 -8.96 0.03 -3.39
CA THR A 46 -10.25 0.39 -3.99
C THR A 46 -10.04 0.88 -5.42
N VAL A 47 -9.06 1.77 -5.64
CA VAL A 47 -8.72 2.27 -6.98
C VAL A 47 -8.29 1.12 -7.90
N ASP A 48 -7.40 0.23 -7.46
CA ASP A 48 -6.96 -0.93 -8.25
C ASP A 48 -8.13 -1.86 -8.61
N LYS A 49 -9.06 -2.09 -7.67
CA LYS A 49 -10.26 -2.89 -7.93
C LYS A 49 -11.15 -2.23 -8.99
N LEU A 50 -11.39 -0.93 -8.87
CA LEU A 50 -12.18 -0.18 -9.85
C LEU A 50 -11.51 -0.24 -11.24
N THR A 51 -10.20 0.00 -11.33
CA THR A 51 -9.46 -0.08 -12.60
C THR A 51 -9.59 -1.46 -13.26
N LYS A 52 -9.59 -2.54 -12.48
CA LYS A 52 -9.79 -3.90 -13.00
C LYS A 52 -11.23 -4.14 -13.46
N GLU A 53 -12.20 -3.61 -12.74
CA GLU A 53 -13.63 -3.69 -13.08
C GLU A 53 -13.94 -2.91 -14.37
N PHE A 54 -13.34 -1.74 -14.57
CA PHE A 54 -13.49 -0.96 -15.81
C PHE A 54 -12.78 -1.57 -17.04
N ASN A 55 -11.73 -2.36 -16.84
CA ASN A 55 -11.02 -3.05 -17.94
C ASN A 55 -11.56 -4.47 -18.22
N SER A 56 -12.67 -4.87 -17.57
CA SER A 56 -13.39 -6.14 -17.81
C SER A 56 -14.62 -5.93 -18.68
#